data_AF-A0A521KDM2-F1
#
_entry.id   AF-A0A521KDM2-F1
#
_cell.length_a   1.000
_cell.length_b   1.000
_cell.length_c   1.000
_cell.angle_alpha   90.00
_cell.angle_beta   90.00
_cell.angle_gamma   90.00
#
_symmetry.space_group_name_H-M   'P 1'
#
loop_
_entity.id
_entity.type
_entity.pdbx_description
1 polymer ?
#
loop_
_entity_poly.entity_id
_entity_poly.type
_entity_poly.pdbx_seq_one_letter_code
_entity_poly.pdbx_strand_id
1 'polypeptide(L)' 'MDQWEFRVAYVDTRGRISADGVEFIRQSGEHRTTFVTKYLSAMGKEGWALQGIHLLRPDTAYYVLQRPLTAAPAAEAPAT' A
#
# COMPACT_ATOMS: atom_id res chain seq x y z
N MET A 1 -20.87 -12.07 -2.49
CA MET A 1 -20.06 -11.12 -1.71
C MET A 1 -18.91 -10.71 -2.58
N ASP A 2 -18.79 -9.43 -2.91
CA ASP A 2 -17.61 -8.88 -3.57
C ASP A 2 -16.38 -9.23 -2.73
N GLN A 3 -15.48 -10.02 -3.30
CA GLN A 3 -14.24 -10.41 -2.62
C GLN A 3 -13.22 -9.29 -2.81
N TRP A 4 -12.64 -8.83 -1.70
CA TRP A 4 -11.66 -7.75 -1.67
C TRP A 4 -10.33 -8.26 -1.14
N GLU A 5 -9.25 -7.79 -1.74
CA GLU A 5 -7.91 -7.91 -1.19
C GLU A 5 -7.55 -6.62 -0.44
N PHE A 6 -6.89 -6.77 0.70
CA PHE A 6 -6.49 -5.65 1.56
C PHE A 6 -4.98 -5.60 1.71
N ARG A 7 -4.46 -4.37 1.79
CA ARG A 7 -3.06 -4.08 2.08
C ARG A 7 -2.99 -3.01 3.16
N VAL A 8 -2.13 -3.20 4.16
CA VAL A 8 -1.95 -2.25 5.25
C VAL A 8 -0.53 -1.71 5.21
N ALA A 9 -0.42 -0.39 5.01
CA ALA A 9 0.87 0.30 5.03
C ALA A 9 1.04 1.06 6.34
N TYR A 10 2.12 0.78 7.06
CA TYR A 10 2.61 1.70 8.09
C TYR A 10 3.23 2.92 7.39
N VAL A 11 2.80 4.12 7.75
CA VAL A 11 3.27 5.37 7.17
C VAL A 11 3.84 6.24 8.27
N ASP A 12 5.14 6.53 8.20
CA ASP A 12 5.79 7.64 8.90
C ASP A 12 6.25 8.67 7.86
N THR A 13 5.54 9.80 7.81
CA THR A 13 5.79 10.86 6.81
C THR A 13 7.19 11.48 6.95
N ARG A 14 7.90 11.21 8.06
CA ARG A 14 9.27 11.66 8.29
C ARG A 14 10.32 10.85 7.55
N GLY A 15 10.02 9.67 7.03
CA GLY A 15 11.05 8.96 6.29
C GLY A 15 10.76 7.55 5.82
N ARG A 16 9.70 6.91 6.29
CA ARG A 16 9.50 5.48 6.03
C ARG A 16 8.04 5.13 5.85
N ILE A 17 7.77 4.38 4.80
CA ILE A 17 6.52 3.64 4.63
C ILE A 17 6.89 2.16 4.55
N SER A 18 6.16 1.29 5.22
CA SER A 18 6.37 -0.15 5.20
C SER A 18 5.07 -0.89 4.95
N ALA A 19 5.06 -1.81 4.00
CA ALA A 19 3.93 -2.68 3.68
C ALA A 19 4.45 -4.03 3.20
N ASP A 20 3.89 -5.13 3.71
CA ASP A 20 4.24 -6.52 3.32
C ASP A 20 5.75 -6.83 3.38
N GLY A 21 6.44 -6.25 4.37
CA GLY A 21 7.88 -6.41 4.54
C GLY A 21 8.75 -5.61 3.56
N VAL A 22 8.16 -4.82 2.66
CA VAL A 22 8.86 -3.90 1.77
C VAL A 22 8.87 -2.49 2.38
N GLU A 23 10.04 -1.85 2.38
CA GLU A 23 10.21 -0.48 2.86
C GLU A 23 10.36 0.49 1.69
N PHE A 24 9.67 1.63 1.80
CA PHE A 24 9.76 2.77 0.91
C PHE A 24 10.32 3.95 1.70
N ILE A 25 11.55 4.36 1.37
CA ILE A 25 12.33 5.32 2.15
C ILE A 25 12.35 6.68 1.47
N ARG A 26 12.16 7.74 2.27
CA ARG A 26 12.20 9.12 1.77
C ARG A 26 13.61 9.48 1.33
N GLN A 27 13.72 10.10 0.16
CA GLN A 27 15.00 10.56 -0.34
C GLN A 27 15.46 11.84 0.37
N SER A 28 16.78 12.08 0.41
CA SER A 28 17.31 13.31 1.00
C SER A 28 16.78 14.54 0.24
N GLY A 29 16.36 15.57 0.99
CA GLY A 29 15.76 16.79 0.42
C GLY A 29 14.32 16.63 -0.08
N GLU A 30 13.72 15.44 -0.02
CA GLU A 30 12.34 15.23 -0.43
C GLU A 30 11.33 15.76 0.61
N HIS A 31 10.33 16.50 0.12
CA HIS A 31 9.27 17.00 0.97
C HIS A 31 8.33 15.88 1.44
N ARG A 32 7.83 15.96 2.69
CA ARG A 32 6.98 14.91 3.29
C ARG A 32 5.74 14.59 2.47
N THR A 33 5.10 15.62 1.93
CA THR A 33 3.90 15.45 1.09
C THR A 33 4.23 14.75 -0.21
N THR A 34 5.31 15.14 -0.90
CA THR A 34 5.79 14.49 -2.13
C THR A 34 6.10 13.01 -1.89
N PHE A 35 6.79 12.71 -0.79
CA PHE A 35 7.13 11.35 -0.38
C PHE A 35 5.88 10.46 -0.26
N VAL A 36 4.88 10.89 0.50
CA VAL A 36 3.64 10.15 0.71
C VAL A 36 2.84 10.04 -0.60
N THR A 37 2.75 11.13 -1.37
CA THR A 37 2.03 11.15 -2.64
C THR A 37 2.63 10.20 -3.66
N LYS A 38 3.97 10.07 -3.73
CA LYS A 38 4.63 9.10 -4.62
C LYS A 38 4.24 7.67 -4.29
N TYR A 39 4.25 7.31 -3.00
CA TYR A 39 3.81 5.99 -2.55
C TYR A 39 2.34 5.73 -2.91
N LEU A 40 1.44 6.64 -2.57
CA LEU A 40 0.00 6.51 -2.87
C LEU A 40 -0.26 6.46 -4.39
N SER A 41 0.48 7.22 -5.18
CA SER A 41 0.35 7.23 -6.64
C SER A 41 0.84 5.92 -7.25
N ALA A 42 1.90 5.30 -6.70
CA ALA A 42 2.34 3.97 -7.12
C ALA A 42 1.26 2.91 -6.81
N MET A 43 0.73 2.92 -5.58
CA MET A 43 -0.36 2.03 -5.17
C MET A 43 -1.60 2.19 -6.06
N GLY A 44 -1.99 3.42 -6.37
CA GLY A 44 -3.12 3.70 -7.27
C GLY A 44 -2.92 3.13 -8.69
N LYS A 45 -1.70 3.16 -9.22
CA LYS A 45 -1.37 2.54 -10.52
C LYS A 45 -1.50 1.01 -10.49
N GLU A 46 -1.30 0.39 -9.34
CA GLU A 46 -1.46 -1.05 -9.10
C GLU A 46 -2.92 -1.44 -8.78
N GLY A 47 -3.86 -0.49 -8.86
CA GLY A 47 -5.29 -0.71 -8.61
C GLY A 47 -5.69 -0.66 -7.14
N TRP A 48 -4.79 -0.27 -6.23
CA TRP A 48 -5.11 -0.10 -4.81
C TRP A 48 -5.79 1.25 -4.56
N ALA A 49 -6.95 1.20 -3.92
CA ALA A 49 -7.68 2.38 -3.46
C ALA A 49 -7.53 2.56 -1.94
N LEU A 50 -7.40 3.80 -1.48
CA LEU A 50 -7.39 4.11 -0.04
C LEU A 50 -8.79 3.91 0.54
N GLN A 51 -8.89 3.00 1.50
CA GLN A 51 -10.12 2.68 2.23
C GLN A 51 -10.21 3.49 3.53
N GLY A 52 -9.08 3.68 4.22
CA GLY A 52 -9.10 4.26 5.55
C GLY A 52 -7.71 4.62 6.07
N ILE A 53 -7.70 5.46 7.10
CA ILE A 53 -6.49 5.92 7.80
C ILE A 53 -6.70 5.72 9.30
N HIS A 54 -5.81 4.98 9.94
CA HIS A 54 -5.77 4.83 11.40
C HIS A 54 -4.57 5.62 11.94
N LEU A 55 -4.85 6.75 12.60
CA LEU A 55 -3.83 7.58 13.21
C LEU A 55 -3.21 6.89 14.43
N LEU A 56 -1.88 6.89 14.52
CA LEU A 56 -1.15 6.31 15.65
C LEU A 56 -0.58 7.39 16.57
N ARG A 57 0.19 8.31 15.97
CA ARG A 57 0.89 9.45 16.61
C ARG A 57 1.06 10.56 15.59
N PRO A 58 1.45 11.79 15.97
CA PRO A 58 1.79 12.82 15.00
C PRO A 58 2.77 12.30 13.94
N ASP A 59 2.46 12.59 12.67
CA ASP A 59 3.19 12.15 11.47
C ASP A 59 3.17 10.63 11.17
N THR A 60 2.47 9.80 11.97
CA THR A 60 2.44 8.34 11.78
C THR A 60 1.02 7.76 11.77
N ALA A 61 0.73 6.87 10.82
CA ALA A 61 -0.58 6.25 10.66
C ALA A 61 -0.48 4.89 9.95
N TYR A 62 -1.53 4.09 10.03
CA TYR A 62 -1.76 2.99 9.10
C TYR A 62 -2.69 3.45 7.99
N TYR A 63 -2.30 3.21 6.75
CA TYR A 63 -3.16 3.40 5.58
C TYR A 63 -3.67 2.04 5.15
N VAL A 64 -4.99 1.89 5.13
CA VAL A 64 -5.66 0.67 4.67
C VAL A 64 -6.04 0.87 3.21
N LEU A 65 -5.51 0.01 2.37
CA LEU A 65 -5.74 -0.02 0.93
C LEU A 65 -6.58 -1.25 0.59
N GLN A 66 -7.43 -1.14 -0.42
CA GLN A 66 -8.24 -2.24 -0.91
C GLN A 66 -8.24 -2.27 -2.44
N ARG A 67 -8.40 -3.47 -3.00
CA ARG A 67 -8.69 -3.67 -4.43
C ARG A 67 -9.59 -4.89 -4.62
N PRO A 68 -10.35 -4.98 -5.71
CA PRO A 68 -11.13 -6.18 -6.00
C PRO A 68 -10.20 -7.39 -6.07
N LEU A 69 -10.62 -8.53 -5.50
CA LEU A 69 -9.89 -9.78 -5.65
C LEU A 69 -10.05 -10.25 -7.10
N THR A 70 -9.05 -10.02 -7.94
CA THR A 70 -9.03 -10.60 -9.28
C THR A 70 -8.87 -12.11 -9.13
N ALA A 71 -9.82 -12.89 -9.64
CA ALA A 71 -9.70 -14.34 -9.67
C ALA A 71 -8.37 -14.71 -10.36
N ALA A 72 -7.50 -15.44 -9.65
CA ALA A 72 -6.27 -15.94 -10.25
C ALA A 72 -6.62 -16.79 -11.49
N PRO A 73 -5.85 -16.71 -12.60
CA PRO A 73 -5.96 -17.72 -13.64
C PRO A 73 -5.72 -19.09 -12.99
N ALA A 74 -6.57 -20.06 -13.34
CA ALA A 74 -6.55 -21.40 -12.79
C ALA A 74 -5.11 -21.94 -12.72
N ALA A 75 -4.72 -22.42 -11.53
CA ALA A 75 -3.49 -23.15 -11.35
C ALA A 75 -3.34 -24.17 -12.48
N GLU A 76 -2.30 -24.01 -13.30
CA GLU A 76 -1.93 -24.98 -14.32
C GLU A 76 -1.83 -26.35 -13.63
N ALA A 77 -2.67 -27.27 -14.09
CA ALA A 77 -2.80 -28.61 -13.52
C ALA A 77 -1.45 -29.34 -13.57
N PRO A 78 -1.13 -30.20 -12.58
CA PRO A 78 0.12 -30.94 -12.58
C PRO A 78 0.20 -31.81 -13.83
N ALA A 79 1.29 -31.64 -14.59
CA ALA A 79 1.61 -32.49 -15.74
C ALA A 79 1.69 -33.95 -15.27
N THR A 80 0.95 -34.82 -15.97
CA THR A 80 0.97 -36.29 -15.82
C THR A 80 2.11 -36.89 -16.61
#